data_AF-A0A0P1EBV9-F1
#
_entry.id   AF-A0A0P1EBV9-F1
#
_cell.length_a   1.000
_cell.length_b   1.000
_cell.length_c   1.000
_cell.angle_alpha   90.00
_cell.angle_beta   90.00
_cell.angle_gamma   90.00
#
_symmetry.space_group_name_H-M   'P 1'
#
loop_
_entity.id
_entity.type
_entity.pdbx_description
1 polymer ?
#
loop_
_entity_poly.entity_id
_entity_poly.type
_entity_poly.pdbx_seq_one_letter_code
_entity_poly.pdbx_strand_id
1 'polypeptide(L)'
;MFQIDPETCPIRYRFPRWGFLAAALLLEPKLRRNRARDLENERLLKDLGWRILVIWECAISGPKRLSPQDLSQKMSQWLHSDLPAHELGGDDCRAVGSRGG
;
A
#
# COMPACT_ATOMS: atom_id res chain seq x y z
N MET A 1 11.68 -5.34 -32.03
CA MET A 1 11.45 -3.92 -31.72
C MET A 1 10.80 -3.82 -30.34
N PHE A 2 11.60 -3.89 -29.29
CA PHE A 2 11.24 -3.51 -27.93
C PHE A 2 12.44 -2.71 -27.42
N GLN A 3 12.39 -1.39 -27.62
CA GLN A 3 13.36 -0.49 -27.00
C GLN A 3 12.77 -0.05 -25.66
N ILE A 4 13.33 -0.58 -24.58
CA ILE A 4 13.24 0.02 -23.24
C ILE A 4 14.64 0.56 -22.98
N ASP A 5 14.74 1.88 -22.83
CA ASP A 5 16.00 2.63 -22.68
C ASP A 5 15.82 3.68 -21.54
N PRO A 6 16.89 4.23 -20.93
CA PRO A 6 17.64 3.58 -19.85
C PRO A 6 17.83 4.53 -18.65
N GLU A 7 16.76 5.08 -18.06
CA GLU A 7 16.88 5.96 -16.87
C GLU A 7 15.94 5.47 -15.78
N THR A 8 16.36 4.37 -15.17
CA THR A 8 16.26 4.04 -13.74
C THR A 8 15.54 5.08 -12.88
N CYS A 9 14.31 4.74 -12.50
CA CYS A 9 13.45 5.53 -11.60
C CYS A 9 14.22 5.96 -10.33
N PRO A 10 14.56 7.25 -10.17
CA PRO A 10 15.05 7.77 -8.91
C PRO A 10 13.82 8.32 -8.20
N ILE A 11 13.34 7.65 -7.14
CA ILE A 11 12.26 8.21 -6.33
C ILE A 11 12.82 9.44 -5.60
N ARG A 12 12.76 10.61 -6.23
CA ARG A 12 12.89 11.91 -5.57
C ARG A 12 12.03 12.93 -6.30
N TYR A 13 10.73 12.82 -6.11
CA TYR A 13 9.81 13.86 -6.54
C TYR A 13 9.98 15.09 -5.65
N ARG A 14 10.83 16.03 -6.09
CA ARG A 14 10.71 17.44 -5.72
C ARG A 14 10.11 18.16 -6.92
N PHE A 15 8.78 18.26 -6.93
CA PHE A 15 8.07 19.02 -7.97
C PHE A 15 8.36 20.52 -7.82
N PRO A 16 8.80 21.23 -8.88
CA PRO A 16 8.70 22.67 -8.92
C PRO A 16 7.24 23.08 -9.10
N ARG A 17 6.93 24.27 -8.59
CA ARG A 17 5.62 24.92 -8.63
C ARG A 17 5.15 25.01 -10.10
N TRP A 18 4.00 24.41 -10.45
CA TRP A 18 3.18 24.55 -11.68
C TRP A 18 3.31 23.52 -12.84
N GLY A 19 2.18 22.92 -13.24
CA GLY A 19 1.96 22.25 -14.54
C GLY A 19 1.02 21.03 -14.55
N PHE A 20 -0.31 21.21 -14.39
CA PHE A 20 -1.31 20.12 -14.26
C PHE A 20 -1.35 19.08 -15.41
N LEU A 21 -0.86 19.40 -16.61
CA LEU A 21 -0.96 18.52 -17.78
C LEU A 21 0.12 17.41 -17.83
N ALA A 22 1.33 17.68 -17.34
CA ALA A 22 2.44 16.71 -17.39
C ALA A 22 2.29 15.57 -16.36
N ALA A 23 1.59 15.83 -15.25
CA ALA A 23 1.35 14.83 -14.22
C ALA A 23 0.45 13.69 -14.71
N ALA A 24 -0.63 14.00 -15.45
CA ALA A 24 -1.59 13.00 -15.92
C ALA A 24 -1.00 12.04 -16.97
N LEU A 25 -0.24 12.57 -17.94
CA LEU A 25 0.41 11.77 -19.01
C LEU A 25 1.40 10.74 -18.49
N LEU A 26 2.04 11.02 -17.36
CA LEU A 26 3.01 10.12 -16.73
C LEU A 26 2.41 9.27 -15.61
N LEU A 27 1.19 9.56 -15.14
CA LEU A 27 0.60 8.88 -14.00
C LEU A 27 0.17 7.45 -14.34
N GLU A 28 -0.58 7.26 -15.43
CA GLU A 28 -1.02 5.95 -15.90
C GLU A 28 0.14 4.93 -16.05
N PRO A 29 1.21 5.22 -16.81
CA PRO A 29 2.32 4.29 -16.95
C PRO A 29 3.07 4.05 -15.62
N LYS A 30 3.14 5.05 -14.73
CA LYS A 30 3.75 4.90 -13.40
C LYS A 30 2.92 4.03 -12.47
N LEU A 31 1.60 4.20 -12.45
CA LEU A 31 0.68 3.37 -11.66
C LEU A 31 0.73 1.92 -12.13
N ARG A 32 0.73 1.69 -13.45
CA ARG A 32 0.86 0.33 -14.02
C ARG A 32 2.19 -0.32 -13.65
N ARG A 33 3.29 0.44 -13.69
CA ARG A 33 4.62 -0.07 -13.30
C ARG A 33 4.71 -0.39 -11.81
N ASN A 34 4.18 0.48 -10.95
CA ASN A 34 4.15 0.22 -9.51
C ASN A 34 3.33 -1.04 -9.22
N ARG A 35 2.14 -1.16 -9.80
CA ARG A 35 1.29 -2.35 -9.66
C ARG A 35 1.98 -3.63 -10.12
N ALA A 36 2.69 -3.60 -11.25
CA ALA A 36 3.42 -4.77 -11.75
C ALA A 36 4.52 -5.20 -10.77
N ARG A 37 5.25 -4.23 -10.20
CA ARG A 37 6.29 -4.48 -9.20
C ARG A 37 5.72 -5.00 -7.88
N ASP A 38 4.59 -4.47 -7.45
CA ASP A 38 3.91 -4.91 -6.22
C ASP A 38 3.45 -6.37 -6.35
N LEU A 39 2.84 -6.72 -7.49
CA LEU A 39 2.45 -8.11 -7.80
C LEU A 39 3.65 -9.07 -7.85
N GLU A 40 4.77 -8.63 -8.40
CA GLU A 40 5.99 -9.44 -8.46
C GLU A 40 6.58 -9.66 -7.06
N ASN A 41 6.67 -8.61 -6.25
CA ASN A 41 7.13 -8.70 -4.87
C ASN A 41 6.22 -9.61 -4.04
N GLU A 42 4.90 -9.46 -4.16
CA GLU A 42 3.95 -10.34 -3.49
C GLU A 42 4.14 -11.80 -3.88
N ARG A 43 4.35 -12.08 -5.17
CA ARG A 43 4.58 -13.43 -5.66
C ARG A 43 5.85 -14.03 -5.06
N LEU A 44 6.96 -13.28 -5.10
CA LEU A 44 8.24 -13.72 -4.54
C LEU A 44 8.14 -13.99 -3.04
N LEU A 45 7.45 -13.12 -2.30
CA LEU A 45 7.23 -13.30 -0.86
C LEU A 45 6.36 -14.53 -0.57
N LYS A 46 5.30 -14.75 -1.36
CA LYS A 46 4.44 -15.95 -1.25
C LYS A 46 5.19 -17.23 -1.58
N ASP A 47 6.01 -17.24 -2.63
CA ASP A 47 6.82 -18.38 -3.04
C ASP A 47 7.86 -18.78 -1.98
N LEU A 48 8.36 -17.79 -1.23
CA LEU A 48 9.24 -17.99 -0.07
C LEU A 48 8.49 -18.39 1.22
N GLY A 49 7.16 -18.53 1.16
CA GLY A 49 6.33 -18.92 2.30
C GLY A 49 6.04 -17.79 3.30
N TRP A 50 6.27 -16.52 2.92
CA TRP A 50 5.97 -15.39 3.79
C TRP A 50 4.49 -15.01 3.74
N ARG A 51 3.96 -14.66 4.91
CA ARG A 51 2.66 -14.00 5.04
C ARG A 51 2.83 -12.49 4.84
N ILE A 52 1.88 -11.85 4.17
CA ILE A 52 2.00 -10.45 3.74
C ILE A 52 0.92 -9.59 4.39
N LEU A 53 1.34 -8.49 5.04
CA LEU A 53 0.43 -7.47 5.56
C LEU A 53 0.72 -6.15 4.84
N VAL A 54 -0.26 -5.64 4.09
CA VAL A 54 -0.18 -4.34 3.43
C VAL A 54 -0.83 -3.29 4.32
N ILE A 55 -0.10 -2.25 4.67
CA ILE A 55 -0.64 -1.12 5.44
C ILE A 55 -0.68 0.10 4.52
N TRP A 56 -1.88 0.54 4.18
CA TRP A 56 -2.07 1.71 3.34
C TRP A 56 -1.74 2.98 4.12
N GLU A 57 -1.20 4.00 3.43
CA GLU A 57 -0.90 5.29 4.05
C GLU A 57 -2.14 5.90 4.72
N CYS A 58 -3.32 5.71 4.13
CA CYS A 58 -4.59 6.20 4.68
C CYS A 58 -4.95 5.58 6.04
N ALA A 59 -4.35 4.45 6.42
CA ALA A 59 -4.51 3.86 7.76
C ALA A 59 -3.66 4.58 8.82
N ILE A 60 -2.56 5.22 8.42
CA ILE A 60 -1.59 5.87 9.32
C ILE A 60 -1.77 7.39 9.31
N SER A 61 -2.14 7.95 8.16
CA SER A 61 -2.20 9.38 7.88
C SER A 61 -3.49 9.76 7.16
N GLY A 62 -3.86 11.04 7.25
CA GLY A 62 -5.05 11.57 6.60
C GLY A 62 -6.34 11.46 7.42
N PRO A 63 -7.47 11.89 6.83
CA PRO A 63 -8.73 12.07 7.55
C PRO A 63 -9.39 10.75 8.00
N LYS A 64 -9.01 9.63 7.36
CA LYS A 64 -9.53 8.30 7.63
C LYS A 64 -8.54 7.45 8.43
N ARG A 65 -7.48 8.04 8.99
CA ARG A 65 -6.47 7.29 9.74
C ARG A 65 -7.09 6.50 10.90
N LEU A 66 -6.56 5.31 11.12
CA LEU A 66 -6.86 4.53 12.32
C LEU A 66 -6.15 5.16 13.51
N SER A 67 -6.71 4.96 14.71
CA SER A 67 -5.95 5.29 15.91
C SER A 67 -4.73 4.37 16.00
N PRO A 68 -3.60 4.81 16.60
CA PRO A 68 -2.44 3.95 16.80
C PRO A 68 -2.78 2.65 17.54
N GLN A 69 -3.75 2.71 18.46
CA GLN A 69 -4.27 1.57 19.22
C GLN A 69 -5.00 0.59 18.29
N ASP A 70 -5.91 1.08 17.45
CA ASP A 70 -6.66 0.23 16.51
C ASP A 70 -5.74 -0.43 15.47
N LEU A 71 -4.77 0.33 14.96
CA LEU A 71 -3.79 -0.18 14.01
C LEU A 71 -2.94 -1.29 14.66
N SER A 72 -2.42 -1.05 15.86
CA SER A 72 -1.65 -2.04 16.63
C SER A 72 -2.49 -3.31 16.93
N GLN A 73 -3.75 -3.13 17.31
CA GLN A 73 -4.65 -4.26 17.56
C GLN A 73 -4.90 -5.08 16.31
N LYS A 74 -5.22 -4.45 15.17
CA LYS A 74 -5.44 -5.12 13.88
C LYS A 74 -4.17 -5.85 13.40
N MET A 75 -3.00 -5.22 13.55
CA MET A 75 -1.71 -5.86 13.25
C MET A 75 -1.47 -7.09 14.12
N SER A 76 -1.70 -6.96 15.44
CA SER A 76 -1.54 -8.08 16.38
C SER A 76 -2.50 -9.23 16.06
N GLN A 77 -3.77 -8.91 15.76
CA GLN A 77 -4.76 -9.90 15.34
C GLN A 77 -4.32 -10.65 14.10
N TRP A 78 -3.78 -9.94 13.10
CA TRP A 78 -3.27 -10.59 11.89
C TRP A 78 -2.04 -11.46 12.16
N LEU A 79 -1.08 -10.96 12.96
CA LEU A 79 0.13 -11.72 13.30
C LEU A 79 -0.19 -13.06 13.97
N HIS A 80 -1.20 -13.09 14.84
CA HIS A 80 -1.68 -14.31 15.52
C HIS A 80 -2.68 -15.14 14.70
N SER A 81 -3.09 -14.66 13.52
CA SER A 81 -3.93 -15.43 12.60
C SER A 81 -3.10 -16.30 11.67
N ASP A 82 -3.74 -17.26 10.99
CA ASP A 82 -3.13 -18.04 9.92
C ASP A 82 -3.40 -17.45 8.51
N LEU A 83 -3.87 -16.20 8.44
CA LEU A 83 -4.19 -15.58 7.16
C LEU A 83 -2.92 -15.36 6.33
N PRO A 84 -2.88 -15.83 5.07
CA PRO A 84 -1.70 -15.72 4.23
C PRO A 84 -1.43 -14.29 3.77
N ALA A 85 -2.48 -13.46 3.67
CA ALA A 85 -2.37 -12.05 3.34
C ALA A 85 -3.51 -11.23 3.97
N HIS A 86 -3.24 -9.97 4.29
CA HIS A 86 -4.25 -9.01 4.74
C HIS A 86 -3.86 -7.58 4.37
N GLU A 87 -4.86 -6.71 4.27
CA GLU A 87 -4.66 -5.29 3.98
C GLU A 87 -5.35 -4.44 5.04
N LEU A 88 -4.69 -3.36 5.46
CA LEU A 88 -5.20 -2.40 6.45
C LEU A 88 -5.30 -1.01 5.83
N GLY A 89 -6.52 -0.53 5.63
CA GLY A 89 -6.88 0.80 5.15
C GLY A 89 -7.58 1.65 6.21
N GLY A 90 -7.55 2.97 6.03
CA GLY A 90 -8.21 3.92 6.94
C GLY A 90 -9.75 3.76 6.99
N ASP A 91 -10.34 3.25 5.92
CA ASP A 91 -11.77 2.95 5.83
C ASP A 91 -12.14 1.55 6.34
N ASP A 92 -11.23 0.84 7.03
CA ASP A 92 -11.50 -0.47 7.64
C ASP A 92 -12.36 -0.35 8.91
N CYS A 93 -13.46 0.35 8.75
CA CYS A 93 -14.59 0.51 9.64
C CYS A 93 -15.47 -0.76 9.60
N ARG A 94 -14.90 -1.95 9.77
CA ARG A 94 -15.69 -3.13 10.15
C ARG A 94 -15.26 -3.59 11.55
N ALA A 95 -16.01 -3.03 12.49
CA ALA A 95 -16.44 -3.57 13.78
C ALA A 95 -15.47 -4.48 14.54
N VAL A 96 -14.93 -3.96 15.65
CA VAL A 96 -14.70 -4.77 16.86
C VAL A 96 -15.10 -3.94 18.07
N GLY A 97 -16.09 -4.42 18.83
CA GLY A 97 -16.22 -4.08 20.24
C GLY A 97 -17.51 -3.37 20.69
N SER A 98 -18.61 -4.11 20.69
CA SER A 98 -19.65 -4.00 21.71
C SER A 98 -19.03 -3.93 23.13
N ARG A 99 -19.29 -2.85 23.87
CA ARG A 99 -19.38 -2.84 25.34
C ARG A 99 -20.88 -2.97 25.64
N GLY A 100 -21.42 -3.95 26.36
CA GLY A 100 -20.94 -4.60 27.57
C GLY A 100 -21.52 -3.86 28.78
N GLY A 101 -22.55 -4.43 29.40
CA GLY A 101 -23.06 -4.08 30.75
C GLY A 101 -24.18 -3.05 30.80
#